data_AF-A0A961AGS5-F1
#
_entry.id   AF-A0A961AGS5-F1
#
_cell.length_a   1.000
_cell.length_b   1.000
_cell.length_c   1.000
_cell.angle_alpha   90.00
_cell.angle_beta   90.00
_cell.angle_gamma   90.00
#
_symmetry.space_group_name_H-M   'P 1'
#
loop_
_entity.id
_entity.type
_entity.pdbx_description
1 polymer ?
#
loop_
_entity_poly.entity_id
_entity_poly.type
_entity_poly.pdbx_seq_one_letter_code
_entity_poly.pdbx_strand_id
1 'polypeptide(L)'
;MRPLLLLQSMLAAAAAWGGEPTAGLPAAQAHLETHRLCPDPSPGSQPDPALHERIAAHRDPGTQFGYVVFSLARPATGILSEEQRTALDAIIDARRTAPVNWHDVRNVIRVQAQRLLLPHALETNAEKLAALRSAWEQWTDLRLAYMFQEHIAQDRFQRAAWALLTPAQKTALLRGDHDSQLKKSTGHSRGFFADRIVTKALGKPDHPDVFKTTTDLWRTRWQTIQANLEAAAKFDRQREFAMDEADETFAIASWPAQARAFRAFAEAERDAIRALVQAGYALDEKQIAKAQNASDSLRTEAIEKYRTGAETLLRALGLIE
;
A
#
# COMPACT_ATOMS: atom_id res chain seq x y z
N MET A 1 42.67 -10.22 -27.04
CA MET A 1 41.83 -11.21 -26.33
C MET A 1 41.29 -10.65 -25.00
N ARG A 2 40.48 -9.59 -25.05
CA ARG A 2 39.80 -8.98 -23.88
C ARG A 2 38.30 -8.61 -24.06
N PRO A 3 37.49 -9.19 -24.99
CA PRO A 3 36.05 -8.94 -24.97
C PRO A 3 35.23 -9.90 -24.10
N LEU A 4 35.82 -10.99 -23.58
CA LEU A 4 35.09 -12.03 -22.85
C LEU A 4 34.87 -11.75 -21.35
N LEU A 5 35.64 -10.85 -20.74
CA LEU A 5 35.52 -10.50 -19.31
C LEU A 5 34.39 -9.49 -19.02
N LEU A 6 33.97 -8.70 -20.01
CA LEU A 6 32.86 -7.75 -19.87
C LEU A 6 31.48 -8.42 -19.98
N LEU A 7 31.36 -9.56 -20.68
CA LEU A 7 30.11 -10.31 -20.72
C LEU A 7 29.85 -11.11 -19.42
N GLN A 8 30.91 -11.59 -18.76
CA GLN A 8 30.77 -12.29 -17.47
C GLN A 8 30.38 -11.33 -16.33
N SER A 9 30.83 -10.08 -16.34
CA SER A 9 30.36 -9.07 -15.37
C SER A 9 28.92 -8.60 -15.65
N MET A 10 28.44 -8.70 -16.90
CA MET A 10 27.04 -8.36 -17.24
C MET A 10 26.05 -9.46 -16.86
N LEU A 11 26.44 -10.74 -16.93
CA LEU A 11 25.67 -11.87 -16.39
C LEU A 11 25.75 -11.96 -14.86
N ALA A 12 26.89 -11.60 -14.27
CA ALA A 12 27.03 -11.53 -12.81
C ALA A 12 26.16 -10.41 -12.20
N ALA A 13 25.97 -9.28 -12.88
CA ALA A 13 25.06 -8.24 -12.41
C ALA A 13 23.59 -8.67 -12.43
N ALA A 14 23.16 -9.56 -13.34
CA ALA A 14 21.82 -10.15 -13.31
C ALA A 14 21.68 -11.22 -12.21
N ALA A 15 22.75 -11.97 -11.93
CA ALA A 15 22.80 -12.94 -10.83
C ALA A 15 22.90 -12.28 -9.44
N ALA A 16 23.50 -11.10 -9.34
CA ALA A 16 23.72 -10.42 -8.07
C ALA A 16 22.42 -9.87 -7.43
N TRP A 17 21.32 -9.77 -8.18
CA TRP A 17 20.01 -9.34 -7.67
C TRP A 17 19.04 -10.50 -7.37
N GLY A 18 19.51 -11.76 -7.40
CA GLY A 18 18.78 -12.89 -6.83
C GLY A 18 17.52 -13.36 -7.59
N GLY A 19 17.46 -13.13 -8.91
CA GLY A 19 16.40 -13.60 -9.81
C GLY A 19 16.00 -12.57 -10.86
N GLU A 20 15.18 -12.97 -11.84
CA GLU A 20 14.57 -12.03 -12.78
C GLU A 20 13.67 -11.03 -12.03
N PRO A 21 13.71 -9.71 -12.32
CA PRO A 21 12.87 -8.70 -11.66
C PRO A 21 11.35 -8.98 -11.71
N THR A 22 10.94 -9.77 -12.69
CA THR A 22 9.56 -10.20 -12.95
C THR A 22 9.25 -11.60 -12.40
N ALA A 23 10.21 -12.28 -11.78
CA ALA A 23 10.02 -13.61 -11.20
C ALA A 23 8.90 -13.58 -10.16
N GLY A 24 7.90 -14.44 -10.32
CA GLY A 24 6.74 -14.52 -9.44
C GLY A 24 5.55 -13.64 -9.82
N LEU A 25 5.67 -12.73 -10.80
CA LEU A 25 4.51 -11.96 -11.31
C LEU A 25 3.36 -12.87 -11.76
N PRO A 26 3.59 -13.95 -12.56
CA PRO A 26 2.50 -14.83 -12.97
C PRO A 26 1.83 -15.54 -11.80
N ALA A 27 2.60 -15.95 -10.79
CA ALA A 27 2.08 -16.62 -9.60
C ALA A 27 1.27 -15.66 -8.72
N ALA A 28 1.73 -14.42 -8.56
CA ALA A 28 0.99 -13.38 -7.86
C ALA A 28 -0.32 -13.02 -8.57
N GLN A 29 -0.30 -12.93 -9.90
CA GLN A 29 -1.52 -12.71 -10.70
C GLN A 29 -2.48 -13.89 -10.54
N ALA A 30 -2.01 -15.12 -10.68
CA ALA A 30 -2.84 -16.31 -10.54
C ALA A 30 -3.48 -16.42 -9.14
N HIS A 31 -2.71 -16.09 -8.09
CA HIS A 31 -3.25 -16.03 -6.73
C HIS A 31 -4.34 -14.96 -6.60
N LEU A 32 -4.16 -13.78 -7.20
CA LEU A 32 -5.17 -12.72 -7.21
C LEU A 32 -6.45 -13.19 -7.92
N GLU A 33 -6.32 -13.75 -9.12
CA GLU A 33 -7.48 -14.22 -9.91
C GLU A 33 -8.25 -15.35 -9.22
N THR A 34 -7.55 -16.22 -8.50
CA THR A 34 -8.18 -17.34 -7.77
C THR A 34 -9.03 -16.85 -6.60
N HIS A 35 -8.65 -15.74 -5.97
CA HIS A 35 -9.25 -15.29 -4.71
C HIS A 35 -10.04 -13.98 -4.82
N ARG A 36 -10.04 -13.31 -5.97
CA ARG A 36 -10.70 -12.01 -6.16
C ARG A 36 -12.15 -12.02 -5.67
N LEU A 37 -12.49 -10.99 -4.91
CA LEU A 37 -13.84 -10.79 -4.35
C LEU A 37 -14.78 -10.10 -5.33
N CYS A 38 -14.22 -9.30 -6.24
CA CYS A 38 -14.95 -8.66 -7.33
C CYS A 38 -14.00 -8.35 -8.49
N PRO A 39 -14.54 -8.13 -9.70
CA PRO A 39 -13.77 -7.57 -10.81
C PRO A 39 -13.20 -6.19 -10.52
N ASP A 40 -12.01 -5.95 -11.05
CA ASP A 40 -11.44 -4.60 -11.07
C ASP A 40 -12.41 -3.63 -11.75
N PRO A 41 -12.51 -2.38 -11.25
CA PRO A 41 -13.37 -1.39 -11.85
C PRO A 41 -12.91 -1.09 -13.27
N SER A 42 -13.86 -1.01 -14.20
CA SER A 42 -13.57 -0.61 -15.58
C SER A 42 -12.80 0.71 -15.62
N PRO A 43 -11.79 0.85 -16.49
CA PRO A 43 -11.13 2.13 -16.73
C PRO A 43 -12.18 3.15 -17.21
N GLY A 44 -12.53 4.11 -16.34
CA GLY A 44 -13.55 5.12 -16.64
C GLY A 44 -14.87 4.96 -15.87
N SER A 45 -15.03 3.92 -15.04
CA SER A 45 -16.07 3.92 -14.02
C SER A 45 -15.92 5.18 -13.16
N GLN A 46 -16.98 5.98 -13.11
CA GLN A 46 -17.06 7.15 -12.25
C GLN A 46 -18.20 6.97 -11.25
N PRO A 47 -18.00 7.39 -10.00
CA PRO A 47 -19.11 7.46 -9.06
C PRO A 47 -20.14 8.46 -9.57
N ASP A 48 -21.41 8.29 -9.20
CA ASP A 48 -22.43 9.32 -9.40
C ASP A 48 -21.91 10.65 -8.83
N PRO A 49 -21.73 11.70 -9.67
CA PRO A 49 -21.17 12.98 -9.22
C PRO A 49 -21.99 13.62 -8.10
N ALA A 50 -23.33 13.52 -8.16
CA ALA A 50 -24.20 14.13 -7.15
C ALA A 50 -24.06 13.42 -5.80
N LEU A 51 -23.98 12.08 -5.80
CA LEU A 51 -23.72 11.31 -4.59
C LEU A 51 -22.30 11.55 -4.05
N HIS A 52 -21.30 11.65 -4.93
CA HIS A 52 -19.92 11.98 -4.54
C HIS A 52 -19.84 13.36 -3.86
N GLU A 53 -20.51 14.38 -4.39
CA GLU A 53 -20.57 15.71 -3.77
C GLU A 53 -21.25 15.68 -2.40
N ARG A 54 -22.37 14.96 -2.25
CA ARG A 54 -23.03 14.79 -0.95
C ARG A 54 -22.11 14.12 0.07
N ILE A 55 -21.41 13.06 -0.31
CA ILE A 55 -20.47 12.37 0.57
C ILE A 55 -19.30 13.28 0.95
N ALA A 56 -18.74 14.02 -0.01
CA ALA A 56 -17.65 14.95 0.24
C ALA A 56 -18.04 16.10 1.19
N ALA A 57 -19.32 16.45 1.24
CA ALA A 57 -19.87 17.47 2.14
C ALA A 57 -20.05 16.98 3.59
N HIS A 58 -20.00 15.67 3.85
CA HIS A 58 -20.04 15.13 5.22
C HIS A 58 -18.81 15.58 6.03
N ARG A 59 -18.94 15.60 7.35
CA ARG A 59 -17.80 15.82 8.26
C ARG A 59 -16.70 14.77 8.00
N ASP A 60 -15.43 15.19 8.00
CA ASP A 60 -14.32 14.21 8.06
C ASP A 60 -14.28 13.59 9.48
N PRO A 61 -14.50 12.27 9.62
CA PRO A 61 -14.46 11.62 10.93
C PRO A 61 -13.05 11.58 11.54
N GLY A 62 -12.00 11.86 10.76
CA GLY A 62 -10.61 11.81 11.23
C GLY A 62 -10.17 10.40 11.65
N THR A 63 -10.90 9.36 11.22
CA THR A 63 -10.57 7.95 11.45
C THR A 63 -11.25 7.07 10.41
N GLN A 64 -10.66 5.93 10.08
CA GLN A 64 -11.34 4.90 9.29
C GLN A 64 -12.36 4.15 10.15
N PHE A 65 -13.52 3.80 9.58
CA PHE A 65 -14.59 3.10 10.29
C PHE A 65 -14.15 1.71 10.74
N GLY A 66 -13.22 1.08 10.02
CA GLY A 66 -12.64 -0.20 10.44
C GLY A 66 -12.04 -0.19 11.85
N TYR A 67 -11.48 0.93 12.32
CA TYR A 67 -10.99 1.06 13.70
C TYR A 67 -12.11 1.33 14.72
N VAL A 68 -13.18 1.99 14.27
CA VAL A 68 -14.38 2.24 15.08
C VAL A 68 -15.04 0.91 15.42
N VAL A 69 -15.17 -0.01 14.45
CA VAL A 69 -15.74 -1.36 14.67
C VAL A 69 -15.10 -2.06 15.88
N PHE A 70 -13.77 -2.16 15.94
CA PHE A 70 -13.10 -2.80 17.09
C PHE A 70 -13.23 -2.03 18.41
N SER A 71 -13.54 -0.73 18.36
CA SER A 71 -13.82 0.06 19.55
C SER A 71 -15.23 -0.22 20.06
N LEU A 72 -16.22 -0.32 19.15
CA LEU A 72 -17.61 -0.62 19.47
C LEU A 72 -17.79 -1.98 20.16
N ALA A 73 -16.97 -2.98 19.81
CA ALA A 73 -16.98 -4.29 20.47
C ALA A 73 -16.62 -4.21 21.98
N ARG A 74 -15.97 -3.13 22.43
CA ARG A 74 -15.57 -2.99 23.84
C ARG A 74 -16.77 -2.59 24.70
N PRO A 75 -17.09 -3.35 25.78
CA PRO A 75 -18.21 -3.02 26.66
C PRO A 75 -18.13 -1.61 27.26
N ALA A 76 -16.91 -1.12 27.54
CA ALA A 76 -16.66 0.19 28.14
C ALA A 76 -17.13 1.38 27.30
N THR A 77 -17.42 1.20 26.00
CA THR A 77 -17.98 2.29 25.19
C THR A 77 -19.44 2.56 25.52
N GLY A 78 -20.19 1.54 25.96
CA GLY A 78 -21.63 1.64 26.22
C GLY A 78 -22.50 1.95 24.99
N ILE A 79 -21.93 1.94 23.79
CA ILE A 79 -22.63 2.30 22.55
C ILE A 79 -23.54 1.16 22.09
N LEU A 80 -23.04 -0.07 22.13
CA LEU A 80 -23.76 -1.26 21.70
C LEU A 80 -24.46 -1.96 22.87
N SER A 81 -25.63 -2.54 22.62
CA SER A 81 -26.26 -3.52 23.52
C SER A 81 -25.41 -4.81 23.61
N GLU A 82 -25.72 -5.67 24.59
CA GLU A 82 -25.04 -6.97 24.71
C GLU A 82 -25.25 -7.85 23.48
N GLU A 83 -26.48 -7.92 22.99
CA GLU A 83 -26.82 -8.66 21.76
C GLU A 83 -26.04 -8.13 20.54
N GLN A 84 -25.97 -6.80 20.37
CA GLN A 84 -25.21 -6.19 19.29
C GLN A 84 -23.71 -6.48 19.39
N ARG A 85 -23.14 -6.52 20.60
CA ARG A 85 -21.72 -6.87 20.80
C ARG A 85 -21.45 -8.32 20.41
N THR A 86 -22.28 -9.26 20.86
CA THR A 86 -22.16 -10.68 20.49
C THR A 86 -22.25 -10.86 18.97
N ALA A 87 -23.19 -10.17 18.31
CA ALA A 87 -23.29 -10.19 16.85
C ALA A 87 -22.04 -9.58 16.17
N LEU A 88 -21.49 -8.50 16.73
CA LEU A 88 -20.29 -7.86 16.21
C LEU A 88 -19.04 -8.74 16.35
N ASP A 89 -18.90 -9.45 17.47
CA ASP A 89 -17.79 -10.38 17.70
C ASP A 89 -17.80 -11.51 16.66
N ALA A 90 -18.98 -12.04 16.32
CA ALA A 90 -19.12 -13.02 15.25
C ALA A 90 -18.66 -12.48 13.88
N ILE A 91 -18.96 -11.21 13.57
CA ILE A 91 -18.49 -10.54 12.34
C ILE A 91 -16.96 -10.37 12.34
N ILE A 92 -16.39 -10.02 13.50
CA ILE A 92 -14.93 -9.89 13.67
C ILE A 92 -14.24 -11.24 13.48
N ASP A 93 -14.78 -12.31 14.07
CA ASP A 93 -14.20 -13.64 13.97
C ASP A 93 -14.29 -14.19 12.55
N ALA A 94 -15.42 -13.99 11.86
CA ALA A 94 -15.57 -14.34 10.44
C ALA A 94 -14.52 -13.65 9.55
N ARG A 95 -14.18 -12.38 9.84
CA ARG A 95 -13.10 -11.66 9.14
C ARG A 95 -11.72 -12.27 9.43
N ARG A 96 -11.45 -12.70 10.66
CA ARG A 96 -10.16 -13.31 11.06
C ARG A 96 -9.95 -14.66 10.39
N THR A 97 -11.02 -15.42 10.17
CA THR A 97 -10.98 -16.73 9.53
C THR A 97 -11.23 -16.68 8.02
N ALA A 98 -11.19 -15.50 7.40
CA ALA A 98 -11.35 -15.37 5.96
C ALA A 98 -10.23 -16.14 5.23
N PRO A 99 -10.52 -16.77 4.06
CA PRO A 99 -9.52 -17.57 3.34
C PRO A 99 -8.26 -16.79 2.94
N VAL A 100 -8.38 -15.47 2.76
CA VAL A 100 -7.28 -14.59 2.40
C VAL A 100 -7.22 -13.42 3.37
N ASN A 101 -6.08 -13.26 4.03
CA ASN A 101 -5.77 -12.02 4.73
C ASN A 101 -5.19 -11.01 3.73
N TRP A 102 -6.09 -10.24 3.11
CA TRP A 102 -5.76 -9.24 2.09
C TRP A 102 -4.68 -8.24 2.51
N HIS A 103 -4.64 -7.88 3.79
CA HIS A 103 -3.63 -6.96 4.33
C HIS A 103 -2.21 -7.52 4.22
N ASP A 104 -2.03 -8.80 4.57
CA ASP A 104 -0.73 -9.45 4.57
C ASP A 104 -0.28 -9.76 3.14
N VAL A 105 -1.18 -10.28 2.30
CA VAL A 105 -0.84 -10.53 0.89
C VAL A 105 -0.49 -9.25 0.13
N ARG A 106 -1.23 -8.13 0.32
CA ARG A 106 -0.86 -6.85 -0.31
C ARG A 106 0.52 -6.36 0.15
N ASN A 107 0.92 -6.68 1.38
CA ASN A 107 2.20 -6.26 1.92
C ASN A 107 3.36 -7.11 1.36
N VAL A 108 3.14 -8.39 1.09
CA VAL A 108 4.09 -9.24 0.35
C VAL A 108 4.32 -8.67 -1.05
N ILE A 109 3.25 -8.32 -1.78
CA ILE A 109 3.35 -7.70 -3.11
C ILE A 109 4.05 -6.33 -3.06
N ARG A 110 3.71 -5.50 -2.07
CA ARG A 110 4.41 -4.23 -1.81
C ARG A 110 5.91 -4.42 -1.69
N VAL A 111 6.36 -5.47 -0.99
CA VAL A 111 7.79 -5.73 -0.80
C VAL A 111 8.47 -6.08 -2.13
N GLN A 112 7.82 -6.82 -3.02
CA GLN A 112 8.39 -7.09 -4.35
C GLN A 112 8.64 -5.80 -5.14
N ALA A 113 7.68 -4.87 -5.15
CA ALA A 113 7.90 -3.55 -5.76
C ALA A 113 9.04 -2.77 -5.06
N GLN A 114 9.09 -2.79 -3.73
CA GLN A 114 10.10 -2.04 -2.96
C GLN A 114 11.53 -2.56 -3.17
N ARG A 115 11.70 -3.87 -3.36
CA ARG A 115 12.99 -4.49 -3.64
C ARG A 115 13.63 -3.99 -4.94
N LEU A 116 12.83 -3.43 -5.86
CA LEU A 116 13.29 -2.88 -7.13
C LEU A 116 13.74 -1.42 -7.04
N LEU A 117 13.42 -0.69 -5.96
CA LEU A 117 13.68 0.75 -5.84
C LEU A 117 15.18 1.09 -5.85
N LEU A 118 15.98 0.41 -5.02
CA LEU A 118 17.43 0.63 -4.94
C LEU A 118 18.19 0.13 -6.18
N PRO A 119 17.93 -1.08 -6.73
CA PRO A 119 18.52 -1.47 -8.01
C PRO A 119 18.19 -0.46 -9.12
N HIS A 120 16.92 -0.04 -9.23
CA HIS A 120 16.52 1.00 -10.17
C HIS A 120 17.26 2.32 -9.93
N ALA A 121 17.50 2.69 -8.67
CA ALA A 121 18.19 3.94 -8.32
C ALA A 121 19.68 3.92 -8.66
N LEU A 122 20.33 2.75 -8.61
CA LEU A 122 21.77 2.59 -8.90
C LEU A 122 22.09 2.35 -10.37
N GLU A 123 21.12 1.87 -11.16
CA GLU A 123 21.35 1.50 -12.56
C GLU A 123 21.67 2.70 -13.47
N THR A 124 22.69 2.55 -14.31
CA THR A 124 23.17 3.56 -15.27
C THR A 124 22.97 3.14 -16.72
N ASN A 125 22.85 1.84 -16.99
CA ASN A 125 22.52 1.32 -18.30
C ASN A 125 21.04 1.58 -18.61
N ALA A 126 20.76 2.24 -19.74
CA ALA A 126 19.42 2.67 -20.11
C ALA A 126 18.44 1.49 -20.33
N GLU A 127 18.89 0.39 -20.93
CA GLU A 127 18.05 -0.78 -21.20
C GLU A 127 17.66 -1.48 -19.89
N LYS A 128 18.63 -1.73 -19.02
CA LYS A 128 18.39 -2.33 -17.70
C LYS A 128 17.53 -1.43 -16.81
N LEU A 129 17.74 -0.11 -16.88
CA LEU A 129 16.92 0.86 -16.17
C LEU A 129 15.44 0.78 -16.62
N ALA A 130 15.21 0.71 -17.94
CA ALA A 130 13.88 0.55 -18.49
C ALA A 130 13.23 -0.78 -18.06
N ALA A 131 13.98 -1.88 -18.04
CA ALA A 131 13.50 -3.18 -17.58
C ALA A 131 13.12 -3.16 -16.08
N LEU A 132 13.96 -2.58 -15.22
CA LEU A 132 13.68 -2.44 -13.78
C LEU A 132 12.47 -1.54 -13.53
N ARG A 133 12.34 -0.46 -14.28
CA ARG A 133 11.17 0.42 -14.24
C ARG A 133 9.90 -0.34 -14.62
N SER A 134 9.92 -1.08 -15.73
CA SER A 134 8.78 -1.87 -16.20
C SER A 134 8.37 -2.93 -15.18
N ALA A 135 9.34 -3.65 -14.60
CA ALA A 135 9.06 -4.64 -13.55
C ALA A 135 8.46 -3.98 -12.30
N TRP A 136 8.98 -2.82 -11.89
CA TRP A 136 8.43 -2.05 -10.77
C TRP A 136 6.99 -1.59 -11.03
N GLU A 137 6.68 -1.14 -12.25
CA GLU A 137 5.34 -0.73 -12.66
C GLU A 137 4.38 -1.92 -12.57
N GLN A 138 4.75 -3.09 -13.10
CA GLN A 138 3.95 -4.32 -13.02
C GLN A 138 3.66 -4.76 -11.57
N TRP A 139 4.68 -4.75 -10.70
CA TRP A 139 4.47 -5.06 -9.28
C TRP A 139 3.61 -4.03 -8.55
N THR A 140 3.71 -2.75 -8.93
CA THR A 140 2.89 -1.67 -8.37
C THR A 140 1.44 -1.80 -8.82
N ASP A 141 1.20 -2.26 -10.05
CA ASP A 141 -0.14 -2.51 -10.58
C ASP A 141 -0.82 -3.67 -9.87
N LEU A 142 -0.08 -4.78 -9.68
CA LEU A 142 -0.53 -5.86 -8.81
C LEU A 142 -0.82 -5.36 -7.39
N ARG A 143 0.06 -4.54 -6.80
CA ARG A 143 -0.17 -4.00 -5.46
C ARG A 143 -1.49 -3.22 -5.39
N LEU A 144 -1.78 -2.39 -6.39
CA LEU A 144 -3.04 -1.65 -6.48
C LEU A 144 -4.25 -2.58 -6.58
N ALA A 145 -4.16 -3.65 -7.37
CA ALA A 145 -5.22 -4.64 -7.47
C ALA A 145 -5.45 -5.40 -6.14
N TYR A 146 -4.38 -5.81 -5.45
CA TYR A 146 -4.50 -6.41 -4.11
C TYR A 146 -5.06 -5.42 -3.08
N MET A 147 -4.67 -4.14 -3.14
CA MET A 147 -5.25 -3.10 -2.29
C MET A 147 -6.74 -2.88 -2.58
N PHE A 148 -7.17 -3.03 -3.83
CA PHE A 148 -8.58 -2.97 -4.20
C PHE A 148 -9.37 -4.12 -3.57
N GLN A 149 -8.87 -5.36 -3.65
CA GLN A 149 -9.53 -6.50 -3.03
C GLN A 149 -9.61 -6.36 -1.49
N GLU A 150 -8.58 -5.81 -0.86
CA GLU A 150 -8.64 -5.46 0.58
C GLU A 150 -9.69 -4.38 0.86
N HIS A 151 -9.79 -3.35 0.02
CA HIS A 151 -10.78 -2.29 0.15
C HIS A 151 -12.20 -2.86 0.12
N ILE A 152 -12.49 -3.79 -0.79
CA ILE A 152 -13.80 -4.46 -0.89
C ILE A 152 -14.06 -5.40 0.28
N ALA A 153 -13.06 -6.18 0.71
CA ALA A 153 -13.17 -6.99 1.92
C ALA A 153 -13.49 -6.13 3.16
N GLN A 154 -12.83 -4.98 3.26
CA GLN A 154 -13.03 -4.02 4.34
C GLN A 154 -14.41 -3.37 4.27
N ASP A 155 -14.87 -2.95 3.09
CA ASP A 155 -16.20 -2.36 2.90
C ASP A 155 -17.31 -3.33 3.33
N ARG A 156 -17.27 -4.58 2.87
CA ARG A 156 -18.24 -5.63 3.26
C ARG A 156 -18.26 -5.88 4.76
N PHE A 157 -17.08 -6.00 5.38
CA PHE A 157 -16.95 -6.15 6.83
C PHE A 157 -17.56 -4.96 7.59
N GLN A 158 -17.24 -3.74 7.16
CA GLN A 158 -17.72 -2.53 7.79
C GLN A 158 -19.24 -2.36 7.64
N ARG A 159 -19.81 -2.68 6.48
CA ARG A 159 -21.27 -2.69 6.26
C ARG A 159 -21.99 -3.68 7.15
N ALA A 160 -21.44 -4.88 7.33
CA ALA A 160 -22.02 -5.87 8.23
C ALA A 160 -22.08 -5.32 9.67
N ALA A 161 -21.00 -4.66 10.14
CA ALA A 161 -21.00 -4.00 11.44
C ALA A 161 -21.97 -2.81 11.50
N TRP A 162 -22.03 -1.99 10.44
CA TRP A 162 -22.94 -0.84 10.34
C TRP A 162 -24.41 -1.25 10.41
N ALA A 163 -24.77 -2.40 9.83
CA ALA A 163 -26.12 -2.94 9.83
C ALA A 163 -26.63 -3.34 11.22
N LEU A 164 -25.74 -3.60 12.19
CA LEU A 164 -26.13 -3.89 13.57
C LEU A 164 -26.63 -2.65 14.30
N LEU A 165 -26.27 -1.45 13.84
CA LEU A 165 -26.58 -0.19 14.51
C LEU A 165 -28.02 0.24 14.27
N THR A 166 -28.66 0.71 15.33
CA THR A 166 -29.95 1.42 15.24
C THR A 166 -29.79 2.76 14.53
N PRO A 167 -30.87 3.33 13.94
CA PRO A 167 -30.82 4.66 13.34
C PRO A 167 -30.31 5.76 14.30
N ALA A 168 -30.63 5.66 15.58
CA ALA A 168 -30.15 6.59 16.61
C ALA A 168 -28.63 6.48 16.83
N GLN A 169 -28.09 5.25 16.93
CA GLN A 169 -26.65 5.02 17.06
C GLN A 169 -25.88 5.51 15.81
N LYS A 170 -26.39 5.23 14.60
CA LYS A 170 -25.81 5.73 13.35
C LYS A 170 -25.74 7.26 13.33
N THR A 171 -26.85 7.90 13.70
CA THR A 171 -26.93 9.38 13.78
C THR A 171 -25.91 9.95 14.76
N ALA A 172 -25.77 9.34 15.94
CA ALA A 172 -24.80 9.78 16.95
C ALA A 172 -23.34 9.62 16.47
N LEU A 173 -23.02 8.53 15.78
CA LEU A 173 -21.70 8.32 15.17
C LEU A 173 -21.40 9.33 14.06
N LEU A 174 -22.37 9.64 13.21
CA LEU A 174 -22.24 10.63 12.12
C LEU A 174 -21.99 12.04 12.66
N ARG A 175 -22.64 12.41 13.76
CA ARG A 175 -22.40 13.68 14.48
C ARG A 175 -21.06 13.67 15.24
N GLY A 176 -20.56 12.48 15.53
CA GLY A 176 -19.36 12.20 16.32
C GLY A 176 -19.52 12.46 17.80
N ASP A 177 -20.73 12.22 18.31
CA ASP A 177 -21.05 12.31 19.73
C ASP A 177 -20.17 11.36 20.57
N HIS A 178 -19.63 10.31 19.93
CA HIS A 178 -18.79 9.28 20.53
C HIS A 178 -17.29 9.39 20.19
N ASP A 179 -16.84 10.44 19.50
CA ASP A 179 -15.46 10.57 19.02
C ASP A 179 -14.39 10.39 20.11
N SER A 180 -14.68 10.80 21.35
CA SER A 180 -13.77 10.67 22.50
C SER A 180 -13.65 9.24 23.04
N GLN A 181 -14.62 8.38 22.73
CA GLN A 181 -14.69 6.99 23.17
C GLN A 181 -14.12 6.02 22.12
N LEU A 182 -13.92 6.49 20.89
CA LEU A 182 -13.49 5.68 19.75
C LEU A 182 -11.99 5.81 19.52
N LYS A 183 -11.34 4.70 19.17
CA LYS A 183 -9.95 4.72 18.73
C LYS A 183 -9.86 5.45 17.39
N LYS A 184 -9.09 6.53 17.34
CA LYS A 184 -8.79 7.26 16.10
C LYS A 184 -7.54 6.70 15.42
N SER A 185 -7.66 6.44 14.13
CA SER A 185 -6.53 6.17 13.24
C SER A 185 -6.89 6.59 11.82
N THR A 186 -6.16 7.57 11.29
CA THR A 186 -6.21 7.95 9.87
C THR A 186 -5.29 7.08 9.00
N GLY A 187 -4.65 6.07 9.60
CA GLY A 187 -3.48 5.41 9.02
C GLY A 187 -2.19 6.19 9.25
N HIS A 188 -1.06 5.61 8.84
CA HIS A 188 0.24 6.29 8.94
C HIS A 188 0.32 7.48 7.98
N SER A 189 0.74 8.65 8.48
CA SER A 189 1.05 9.80 7.63
C SER A 189 2.07 9.41 6.57
N ARG A 190 1.80 9.74 5.31
CA ARG A 190 2.68 9.40 4.19
C ARG A 190 3.65 10.56 3.89
N GLY A 191 4.45 10.88 4.90
CA GLY A 191 5.51 11.89 4.79
C GLY A 191 6.59 11.49 3.79
N PHE A 192 7.46 12.44 3.48
CA PHE A 192 8.64 12.19 2.65
C PHE A 192 9.67 11.35 3.42
N PHE A 193 9.94 10.14 2.95
CA PHE A 193 10.89 9.20 3.59
C PHE A 193 12.02 8.72 2.67
N ALA A 194 12.12 9.23 1.45
CA ALA A 194 13.11 8.75 0.47
C ALA A 194 14.56 8.93 0.97
N ASP A 195 14.86 10.05 1.64
CA ASP A 195 16.16 10.31 2.28
C ASP A 195 16.50 9.26 3.35
N ARG A 196 15.53 8.93 4.20
CA ARG A 196 15.67 7.90 5.23
C ARG A 196 15.83 6.51 4.64
N ILE A 197 15.09 6.18 3.58
CA ILE A 197 15.22 4.89 2.87
C ILE A 197 16.63 4.74 2.32
N VAL A 198 17.11 5.75 1.59
CA VAL A 198 18.44 5.75 0.97
C VAL A 198 19.54 5.67 2.02
N THR A 199 19.50 6.51 3.06
CA THR A 199 20.55 6.54 4.09
C THR A 199 20.54 5.30 4.98
N LYS A 200 19.37 4.71 5.25
CA LYS A 200 19.29 3.43 5.97
C LYS A 200 19.94 2.29 5.17
N ALA A 201 19.76 2.29 3.85
CA ALA A 201 20.28 1.22 3.00
C ALA A 201 21.76 1.42 2.63
N LEU A 202 22.16 2.62 2.24
CA LEU A 202 23.48 2.92 1.66
C LEU A 202 24.45 3.56 2.66
N GLY A 203 23.94 4.05 3.80
CA GLY A 203 24.73 4.73 4.83
C GLY A 203 24.81 6.24 4.61
N LYS A 204 25.98 6.84 4.88
CA LYS A 204 26.20 8.28 4.67
C LYS A 204 26.45 8.56 3.18
N PRO A 205 25.90 9.64 2.61
CA PRO A 205 26.19 10.05 1.23
C PRO A 205 27.65 10.51 1.08
N ASP A 206 28.21 10.26 -0.11
CA ASP A 206 29.54 10.73 -0.50
C ASP A 206 29.53 12.24 -0.80
N HIS A 207 28.39 12.77 -1.25
CA HIS A 207 28.15 14.20 -1.52
C HIS A 207 27.00 14.75 -0.65
N PRO A 208 27.23 15.02 0.65
CA PRO A 208 26.18 15.37 1.60
C PRO A 208 25.41 16.66 1.26
N ASP A 209 26.10 17.69 0.74
CA ASP A 209 25.45 18.97 0.41
C ASP A 209 24.54 18.85 -0.82
N VAL A 210 24.96 18.10 -1.84
CA VAL A 210 24.15 17.84 -3.04
C VAL A 210 22.96 16.95 -2.70
N PHE A 211 23.18 15.91 -1.88
CA PHE A 211 22.12 15.05 -1.36
C PHE A 211 21.07 15.84 -0.59
N LYS A 212 21.50 16.76 0.30
CA LYS A 212 20.61 17.64 1.05
C LYS A 212 19.82 18.57 0.12
N THR A 213 20.49 19.23 -0.83
CA THR A 213 19.83 20.11 -1.80
C THR A 213 18.75 19.37 -2.60
N THR A 214 19.05 18.14 -3.02
CA THR A 214 18.11 17.27 -3.74
C THR A 214 16.96 16.83 -2.83
N THR A 215 17.23 16.55 -1.55
CA THR A 215 16.21 16.25 -0.53
C THR A 215 15.23 17.40 -0.36
N ASP A 216 15.72 18.64 -0.21
CA ASP A 216 14.87 19.82 -0.01
C ASP A 216 14.00 20.12 -1.24
N LEU A 217 14.55 19.93 -2.45
CA LEU A 217 13.79 20.02 -3.70
C LEU A 217 12.64 19.00 -3.73
N TRP A 218 12.92 17.73 -3.40
CA TRP A 218 11.90 16.69 -3.39
C TRP A 218 10.88 16.85 -2.27
N ARG A 219 11.27 17.32 -1.08
CA ARG A 219 10.33 17.65 0.00
C ARG A 219 9.32 18.71 -0.43
N THR A 220 9.76 19.72 -1.19
CA THR A 220 8.86 20.74 -1.76
C THR A 220 7.88 20.10 -2.75
N ARG A 221 8.37 19.28 -3.69
CA ARG A 221 7.50 18.55 -4.64
C ARG A 221 6.52 17.60 -3.95
N TRP A 222 6.95 16.99 -2.84
CA TRP A 222 6.16 16.01 -2.09
C TRP A 222 4.90 16.60 -1.48
N GLN A 223 4.89 17.90 -1.16
CA GLN A 223 3.74 18.56 -0.54
C GLN A 223 2.46 18.40 -1.39
N THR A 224 2.55 18.62 -2.69
CA THR A 224 1.41 18.47 -3.61
C THR A 224 0.98 17.01 -3.75
N ILE A 225 1.93 16.09 -3.84
CA ILE A 225 1.66 14.64 -3.95
C ILE A 225 0.95 14.13 -2.68
N GLN A 226 1.45 14.54 -1.52
CA GLN A 226 0.87 14.21 -0.23
C GLN A 226 -0.54 14.78 -0.09
N ALA A 227 -0.75 16.05 -0.46
CA ALA A 227 -2.07 16.68 -0.40
C ALA A 227 -3.11 15.92 -1.26
N ASN A 228 -2.73 15.47 -2.46
CA ASN A 228 -3.61 14.68 -3.33
C ASN A 228 -3.98 13.33 -2.71
N LEU A 229 -3.00 12.64 -2.10
CA LEU A 229 -3.24 11.37 -1.43
C LEU A 229 -4.11 11.54 -0.17
N GLU A 230 -3.88 12.61 0.60
CA GLU A 230 -4.67 12.94 1.79
C GLU A 230 -6.10 13.31 1.45
N ALA A 231 -6.33 14.03 0.35
CA ALA A 231 -7.67 14.34 -0.14
C ALA A 231 -8.44 13.08 -0.52
N ALA A 232 -7.80 12.13 -1.23
CA ALA A 232 -8.42 10.86 -1.57
C ALA A 232 -8.70 9.99 -0.32
N ALA A 233 -7.75 9.94 0.63
CA ALA A 233 -7.93 9.22 1.89
C ALA A 233 -9.01 9.86 2.78
N LYS A 234 -9.18 11.18 2.73
CA LYS A 234 -10.28 11.89 3.40
C LYS A 234 -11.61 11.48 2.82
N PHE A 235 -11.74 11.48 1.50
CA PHE A 235 -12.97 11.07 0.83
C PHE A 235 -13.35 9.63 1.19
N ASP A 236 -12.40 8.69 1.19
CA ASP A 236 -12.68 7.30 1.57
C ASP A 236 -13.18 7.19 3.02
N ARG A 237 -12.61 7.95 3.97
CA ARG A 237 -13.13 8.02 5.35
C ARG A 237 -14.57 8.56 5.42
N GLN A 238 -14.89 9.61 4.66
CA GLN A 238 -16.24 10.16 4.62
C GLN A 238 -17.22 9.12 4.05
N ARG A 239 -16.83 8.44 2.96
CA ARG A 239 -17.60 7.35 2.34
C ARG A 239 -17.84 6.19 3.30
N GLU A 240 -16.83 5.77 4.07
CA GLU A 240 -16.97 4.70 5.07
C GLU A 240 -18.01 5.00 6.16
N PHE A 241 -18.33 6.28 6.39
CA PHE A 241 -19.39 6.69 7.33
C PHE A 241 -20.73 6.97 6.64
N ALA A 242 -20.76 7.07 5.31
CA ALA A 242 -21.97 7.30 4.51
C ALA A 242 -22.55 6.02 3.89
N MET A 243 -22.43 4.88 4.58
CA MET A 243 -22.79 3.55 4.02
C MET A 243 -24.28 3.36 3.72
N ASP A 244 -25.16 4.14 4.34
CA ASP A 244 -26.59 4.14 4.00
C ASP A 244 -26.86 4.84 2.65
N GLU A 245 -25.95 5.69 2.17
CA GLU A 245 -26.06 6.42 0.90
C GLU A 245 -25.17 5.82 -0.20
N ALA A 246 -23.96 5.38 0.15
CA ALA A 246 -23.00 4.76 -0.75
C ALA A 246 -23.12 3.24 -0.64
N ASP A 247 -23.53 2.55 -1.70
CA ASP A 247 -23.51 1.09 -1.78
C ASP A 247 -22.13 0.54 -2.18
N GLU A 248 -22.00 -0.79 -2.29
CA GLU A 248 -20.75 -1.42 -2.72
C GLU A 248 -20.37 -0.98 -4.15
N THR A 249 -21.37 -0.78 -5.03
CA THR A 249 -21.16 -0.28 -6.40
C THR A 249 -20.47 1.07 -6.39
N PHE A 250 -20.91 1.99 -5.54
CA PHE A 250 -20.29 3.30 -5.37
C PHE A 250 -18.87 3.18 -4.80
N ALA A 251 -18.65 2.30 -3.83
CA ALA A 251 -17.30 2.04 -3.29
C ALA A 251 -16.34 1.61 -4.42
N ILE A 252 -16.75 0.63 -5.23
CA ILE A 252 -16.00 0.15 -6.41
C ILE A 252 -15.74 1.31 -7.39
N ALA A 253 -16.77 2.09 -7.72
CA ALA A 253 -16.65 3.19 -8.69
C ALA A 253 -15.76 4.33 -8.19
N SER A 254 -15.64 4.53 -6.87
CA SER A 254 -14.80 5.56 -6.27
C SER A 254 -13.32 5.18 -6.14
N TRP A 255 -12.99 3.88 -6.12
CA TRP A 255 -11.63 3.37 -5.96
C TRP A 255 -10.59 3.95 -6.94
N PRO A 256 -10.87 4.13 -8.25
CA PRO A 256 -9.88 4.63 -9.20
C PRO A 256 -9.24 5.97 -8.82
N ALA A 257 -9.94 6.85 -8.10
CA ALA A 257 -9.37 8.12 -7.63
C ALA A 257 -8.27 7.88 -6.57
N GLN A 258 -8.54 7.01 -5.59
CA GLN A 258 -7.57 6.58 -4.58
C GLN A 258 -6.36 5.86 -5.23
N ALA A 259 -6.63 4.96 -6.18
CA ALA A 259 -5.58 4.23 -6.89
C ALA A 259 -4.65 5.16 -7.68
N ARG A 260 -5.20 6.17 -8.39
CA ARG A 260 -4.40 7.17 -9.11
C ARG A 260 -3.53 8.01 -8.17
N ALA A 261 -4.11 8.53 -7.08
CA ALA A 261 -3.36 9.32 -6.11
C ALA A 261 -2.22 8.50 -5.49
N PHE A 262 -2.48 7.22 -5.19
CA PHE A 262 -1.48 6.32 -4.66
C PHE A 262 -0.39 5.94 -5.67
N ARG A 263 -0.74 5.74 -6.94
CA ARG A 263 0.23 5.47 -7.99
C ARG A 263 1.20 6.65 -8.15
N ALA A 264 0.68 7.87 -8.24
CA ALA A 264 1.50 9.07 -8.31
C ALA A 264 2.44 9.21 -7.11
N PHE A 265 1.95 8.86 -5.91
CA PHE A 265 2.78 8.79 -4.71
C PHE A 265 3.93 7.79 -4.83
N ALA A 266 3.65 6.56 -5.29
CA ALA A 266 4.66 5.51 -5.43
C ALA A 266 5.70 5.85 -6.52
N GLU A 267 5.26 6.44 -7.64
CA GLU A 267 6.14 6.89 -8.72
C GLU A 267 7.07 8.01 -8.24
N ALA A 268 6.53 8.99 -7.51
CA ALA A 268 7.34 10.05 -6.91
C ALA A 268 8.35 9.52 -5.89
N GLU A 269 8.00 8.51 -5.09
CA GLU A 269 8.93 7.86 -4.14
C GLU A 269 10.11 7.23 -4.90
N ARG A 270 9.82 6.45 -5.94
CA ARG A 270 10.83 5.81 -6.80
C ARG A 270 11.77 6.86 -7.41
N ASP A 271 11.21 7.91 -7.96
CA ASP A 271 11.96 8.95 -8.66
C ASP A 271 12.80 9.78 -7.68
N ALA A 272 12.28 10.06 -6.47
CA ALA A 272 13.03 10.71 -5.40
C ALA A 272 14.21 9.87 -4.94
N ILE A 273 14.00 8.56 -4.69
CA ILE A 273 15.07 7.63 -4.30
C ILE A 273 16.17 7.63 -5.37
N ARG A 274 15.80 7.51 -6.66
CA ARG A 274 16.78 7.56 -7.75
C ARG A 274 17.55 8.87 -7.77
N ALA A 275 16.86 10.02 -7.73
CA ALA A 275 17.51 11.33 -7.75
C ALA A 275 18.51 11.50 -6.59
N LEU A 276 18.12 11.08 -5.38
CA LEU A 276 18.95 11.15 -4.19
C LEU A 276 20.19 10.24 -4.29
N VAL A 277 20.03 9.02 -4.79
CA VAL A 277 21.15 8.08 -5.00
C VAL A 277 22.13 8.62 -6.05
N GLN A 278 21.61 9.05 -7.20
CA GLN A 278 22.41 9.56 -8.32
C GLN A 278 23.16 10.86 -7.96
N ALA A 279 22.58 11.70 -7.10
CA ALA A 279 23.20 12.94 -6.66
C ALA A 279 24.19 12.77 -5.50
N GLY A 280 23.94 11.80 -4.61
CA GLY A 280 24.61 11.70 -3.33
C GLY A 280 25.70 10.64 -3.21
N TYR A 281 25.77 9.68 -4.13
CA TYR A 281 26.61 8.49 -3.97
C TYR A 281 27.44 8.18 -5.22
N ALA A 282 28.65 7.66 -5.00
CA ALA A 282 29.40 6.97 -6.04
C ALA A 282 28.75 5.62 -6.35
N LEU A 283 28.45 5.36 -7.62
CA LEU A 283 27.74 4.15 -8.06
C LEU A 283 28.72 2.99 -8.28
N ASP A 284 29.32 2.52 -7.19
CA ASP A 284 30.32 1.46 -7.19
C ASP A 284 29.77 0.10 -6.69
N GLU A 285 30.61 -0.94 -6.76
CA GLU A 285 30.27 -2.29 -6.31
C GLU A 285 29.85 -2.34 -4.84
N LYS A 286 30.41 -1.45 -4.00
CA LYS A 286 30.07 -1.38 -2.57
C LYS A 286 28.65 -0.89 -2.36
N GLN A 287 28.19 0.12 -3.10
CA GLN A 287 26.79 0.57 -2.99
C GLN A 287 25.82 -0.47 -3.57
N ILE A 288 26.21 -1.16 -4.64
CA ILE A 288 25.44 -2.28 -5.22
C ILE A 288 25.24 -3.38 -4.17
N ALA A 289 26.31 -3.82 -3.51
CA ALA A 289 26.24 -4.86 -2.48
C ALA A 289 25.36 -4.46 -1.28
N LYS A 290 25.43 -3.20 -0.84
CA LYS A 290 24.54 -2.68 0.23
C LYS A 290 23.07 -2.68 -0.18
N ALA A 291 22.77 -2.25 -1.40
CA ALA A 291 21.42 -2.27 -1.92
C ALA A 291 20.87 -3.70 -2.04
N GLN A 292 21.68 -4.67 -2.45
CA GLN A 292 21.32 -6.09 -2.46
C GLN A 292 20.98 -6.58 -1.06
N ASN A 293 21.86 -6.35 -0.08
CA ASN A 293 21.62 -6.72 1.31
C ASN A 293 20.33 -6.08 1.89
N ALA A 294 20.06 -4.82 1.54
CA ALA A 294 18.82 -4.15 1.94
C ALA A 294 17.58 -4.80 1.30
N SER A 295 17.63 -5.14 0.01
CA SER A 295 16.56 -5.84 -0.70
C SER A 295 16.31 -7.25 -0.17
N ASP A 296 17.36 -7.98 0.21
CA ASP A 296 17.24 -9.31 0.82
C ASP A 296 16.68 -9.25 2.24
N SER A 297 17.11 -8.25 3.02
CA SER A 297 16.55 -8.00 4.35
C SER A 297 15.05 -7.72 4.29
N LEU A 298 14.59 -6.94 3.30
CA LEU A 298 13.16 -6.70 3.08
C LEU A 298 12.41 -7.99 2.74
N ARG A 299 13.01 -8.88 1.93
CA ARG A 299 12.41 -10.18 1.61
C ARG A 299 12.25 -11.04 2.86
N THR A 300 13.30 -11.16 3.67
CA THR A 300 13.27 -11.94 4.92
C THR A 300 12.24 -11.38 5.90
N GLU A 301 12.23 -10.05 6.12
CA GLU A 301 11.24 -9.41 7.00
C GLU A 301 9.82 -9.68 6.52
N ALA A 302 9.58 -9.65 5.20
CA ALA A 302 8.26 -9.95 4.64
C ALA A 302 7.83 -11.40 4.90
N ILE A 303 8.74 -12.36 4.71
CA ILE A 303 8.46 -13.77 4.98
C ILE A 303 8.13 -13.97 6.46
N GLU A 304 8.95 -13.43 7.36
CA GLU A 304 8.77 -13.62 8.80
C GLU A 304 7.48 -12.96 9.31
N LYS A 305 7.25 -11.71 8.90
CA LYS A 305 6.14 -10.90 9.40
C LYS A 305 4.79 -11.31 8.86
N TYR A 306 4.73 -11.74 7.59
CA TYR A 306 3.46 -12.02 6.90
C TYR A 306 3.21 -13.50 6.68
N ARG A 307 4.06 -14.39 7.21
CA ARG A 307 3.93 -15.85 7.01
C ARG A 307 2.53 -16.36 7.25
N THR A 308 1.96 -16.07 8.41
CA THR A 308 0.67 -16.64 8.84
C THR A 308 -0.50 -16.18 7.95
N GLY A 309 -0.55 -14.91 7.56
CA GLY A 309 -1.67 -14.39 6.75
C GLY A 309 -1.48 -14.47 5.24
N ALA A 310 -0.26 -14.69 4.76
CA ALA A 310 0.07 -14.73 3.33
C ALA A 310 0.72 -16.04 2.88
N GLU A 311 0.59 -17.11 3.67
CA GLU A 311 1.30 -18.38 3.45
C GLU A 311 1.13 -18.94 2.03
N THR A 312 -0.12 -18.98 1.53
CA THR A 312 -0.46 -19.49 0.20
C THR A 312 0.23 -18.70 -0.91
N LEU A 313 0.22 -17.37 -0.81
CA LEU A 313 0.92 -16.49 -1.74
C LEU A 313 2.44 -16.66 -1.64
N LEU A 314 3.00 -16.77 -0.43
CA LEU A 314 4.43 -16.95 -0.23
C LEU A 314 4.93 -18.26 -0.84
N ARG A 315 4.17 -19.36 -0.71
CA ARG A 315 4.44 -20.64 -1.38
C ARG A 315 4.33 -20.49 -2.91
N ALA A 316 3.28 -19.84 -3.40
CA ALA A 316 3.10 -19.60 -4.83
C ALA A 316 4.26 -18.78 -5.45
N LEU A 317 4.82 -17.85 -4.69
CA LEU A 317 6.00 -17.07 -5.08
C LEU A 317 7.33 -17.83 -4.95
N GLY A 318 7.33 -19.06 -4.42
CA GLY A 318 8.54 -19.83 -4.15
C GLY A 318 9.42 -19.21 -3.05
N LEU A 319 8.83 -18.45 -2.13
CA LEU A 319 9.55 -17.78 -1.04
C LEU A 319 9.65 -18.65 0.22
N ILE A 320 8.77 -19.64 0.34
CA ILE A 320 8.77 -20.66 1.38
C ILE A 320 8.37 -22.00 0.74
N GLU A 321 8.82 -23.10 1.36
CA GLU A 321 8.42 -24.46 1.00
C GLU A 321 6.99 -24.75 1.43
#